data_AF-A0A353V637-F1
#
_entry.id   AF-A0A353V637-F1
#
_cell.length_a   1.000
_cell.length_b   1.000
_cell.length_c   1.000
_cell.angle_alpha   90.00
_cell.angle_beta   90.00
_cell.angle_gamma   90.00
#
_symmetry.space_group_name_H-M   'P 1'
#
loop_
_entity.id
_entity.type
_entity.pdbx_description
1 polymer ?
#
loop_
_entity_poly.entity_id
_entity_poly.type
_entity_poly.pdbx_seq_one_letter_code
_entity_poly.pdbx_strand_id
1 'polypeptide(L)'
;MLIALCLAVAGVARAEDWSAWQRAYDPATRTRFIPVELWTGAPWDGTQEIRMAPAALEFGPRGDKSIRGPTTWNGIQVYERLNRDKLQLFAFRDDRTGLGRVFDSRYPQLGCRGEVKFPLGRWTQGEAREYQLDCARGKRPLTVTIEEIDFVYGGVPHSLRFHWLFMEGRGRGTDMRYVYSPLRGLVDVQGNE
;
A
#
# COMPACT_ATOMS: atom_id res chain seq x y z
N MET A 1 35.90 0.73 -48.37
CA MET A 1 36.05 1.50 -47.13
C MET A 1 34.69 2.10 -46.79
N LEU A 2 33.95 1.50 -45.85
CA LEU A 2 32.70 2.06 -45.33
C LEU A 2 32.75 1.94 -43.81
N ILE A 3 32.86 3.08 -43.13
CA ILE A 3 32.79 3.19 -41.68
C ILE A 3 31.31 3.43 -41.36
N ALA A 4 30.65 2.42 -40.80
CA ALA A 4 29.30 2.57 -40.25
C ALA A 4 29.42 3.24 -38.88
N LEU A 5 29.00 4.50 -38.81
CA LEU A 5 28.95 5.28 -37.58
C LEU A 5 27.70 4.88 -36.79
N CYS A 6 27.85 3.97 -35.82
CA CYS A 6 26.79 3.66 -34.85
C CYS A 6 26.60 4.84 -33.89
N LEU A 7 25.63 5.70 -34.16
CA LEU A 7 25.12 6.68 -33.20
C LEU A 7 24.34 5.94 -32.10
N ALA A 8 25.01 5.70 -30.97
CA ALA A 8 24.36 5.27 -29.75
C ALA A 8 23.47 6.42 -29.22
N VAL A 9 22.16 6.24 -29.29
CA VAL A 9 21.20 7.13 -28.62
C VAL A 9 21.30 6.83 -27.12
N ALA A 10 22.15 7.58 -26.41
CA ALA A 10 22.18 7.56 -24.95
C ALA A 10 20.88 8.19 -24.44
N GLY A 11 19.89 7.35 -24.12
CA GLY A 11 18.71 7.78 -23.38
C GLY A 11 19.16 8.37 -22.05
N VAL A 12 18.90 9.67 -21.85
CA VAL A 12 19.17 10.32 -20.57
C VAL A 12 18.23 9.70 -19.55
N ALA A 13 18.76 8.83 -18.68
CA ALA A 13 18.03 8.34 -17.53
C ALA A 13 17.69 9.56 -16.66
N ARG A 14 16.44 10.02 -16.69
CA ARG A 14 15.97 11.05 -15.78
C ARG A 14 16.00 10.46 -14.37
N ALA A 15 16.75 11.09 -13.48
CA ALA A 15 16.64 10.80 -12.05
C ALA A 15 15.18 11.02 -11.63
N GLU A 16 14.63 10.04 -10.91
CA GLU A 16 13.27 10.10 -10.38
C GLU A 16 13.19 11.25 -9.36
N ASP A 17 12.18 12.12 -9.50
CA ASP A 17 11.98 13.25 -8.59
C ASP A 17 11.34 12.77 -7.29
N TRP A 18 12.17 12.62 -6.26
CA TRP A 18 11.73 12.21 -4.93
C TRP A 18 11.18 13.36 -4.07
N SER A 19 11.15 14.59 -4.57
CA SER A 19 10.84 15.77 -3.75
C SER A 19 9.45 15.69 -3.10
N ALA A 20 8.45 15.14 -3.80
CA ALA A 20 7.12 14.94 -3.24
C ALA A 20 7.17 13.98 -2.03
N TRP A 21 7.85 12.84 -2.20
CA TRP A 21 8.00 11.81 -1.18
C TRP A 21 8.82 12.28 0.02
N GLN A 22 9.86 13.08 -0.21
CA GLN A 22 10.62 13.71 0.85
C GLN A 22 9.74 14.62 1.73
N ARG A 23 8.79 15.36 1.13
CA ARG A 23 7.82 16.18 1.87
C ARG A 23 6.75 15.37 2.61
N ALA A 24 6.70 14.05 2.43
CA ALA A 24 5.82 13.20 3.23
C ALA A 24 6.25 13.20 4.70
N TYR A 25 7.57 13.28 4.95
CA TYR A 25 8.14 13.20 6.29
C TYR A 25 8.48 14.59 6.83
N ASP A 26 8.01 14.87 8.03
CA ASP A 26 8.35 16.06 8.79
C ASP A 26 9.36 15.69 9.87
N PRO A 27 10.64 16.12 9.75
CA PRO A 27 11.67 15.81 10.73
C PRO A 27 11.46 16.50 12.08
N ALA A 28 10.71 17.62 12.13
CA ALA A 28 10.47 18.36 13.37
C ALA A 28 9.50 17.61 14.28
N THR A 29 8.43 17.07 13.70
CA THR A 29 7.43 16.27 14.44
C THR A 29 7.71 14.77 14.40
N ARG A 30 8.68 14.33 13.58
CA ARG A 30 8.96 12.92 13.27
C ARG A 30 7.73 12.16 12.78
N THR A 31 6.85 12.86 12.07
CA THR A 31 5.63 12.30 11.49
C THR A 31 5.78 12.14 9.99
N ARG A 32 5.13 11.12 9.41
CA ARG A 32 4.98 10.97 7.97
C ARG A 32 3.51 10.94 7.60
N PHE A 33 3.15 11.68 6.56
CA PHE A 33 1.90 11.46 5.84
C PHE A 33 2.04 10.25 4.91
N ILE A 34 1.21 9.23 5.08
CA ILE A 34 1.15 8.03 4.26
C ILE A 34 0.02 8.20 3.23
N PRO A 35 0.33 8.51 1.96
CA PRO A 35 -0.66 8.69 0.90
C PRO A 35 -1.15 7.33 0.36
N VAL A 36 -2.32 7.33 -0.28
CA VAL A 36 -2.85 6.10 -0.92
C VAL A 36 -1.99 5.69 -2.13
N GLU A 37 -1.32 6.65 -2.74
CA GLU A 37 -0.39 6.50 -3.85
C GLU A 37 0.78 5.56 -3.49
N LEU A 38 1.15 5.46 -2.21
CA LEU A 38 2.14 4.50 -1.76
C LEU A 38 1.63 3.05 -1.83
N TRP A 39 0.32 2.84 -1.68
CA TRP A 39 -0.31 1.53 -1.86
C TRP A 39 -0.58 1.23 -3.34
N THR A 40 -1.07 2.21 -4.10
CA THR A 40 -1.40 2.04 -5.53
C THR A 40 -0.18 2.02 -6.43
N GLY A 41 0.97 2.51 -5.96
CA GLY A 41 2.17 2.72 -6.78
C GLY A 41 2.04 3.86 -7.79
N ALA A 42 0.99 4.70 -7.69
CA ALA A 42 0.85 5.87 -8.55
C ALA A 42 1.83 6.98 -8.16
N PRO A 43 2.18 7.90 -9.07
CA PRO A 43 2.86 9.14 -8.71
C PRO A 43 2.03 9.95 -7.72
N TRP A 44 2.71 10.56 -6.75
CA TRP A 44 2.11 11.44 -5.76
C TRP A 44 2.62 12.86 -5.95
N ASP A 45 1.72 13.84 -5.88
CA ASP A 45 2.03 15.26 -6.07
C ASP A 45 2.52 15.95 -4.77
N GLY A 46 2.47 15.25 -3.63
CA GLY A 46 2.82 15.79 -2.32
C GLY A 46 1.63 16.35 -1.54
N THR A 47 0.41 16.29 -2.09
CA THR A 47 -0.80 16.75 -1.40
C THR A 47 -1.12 15.82 -0.23
N GLN A 48 -1.17 16.38 0.98
CA GLN A 48 -1.45 15.64 2.21
C GLN A 48 -2.96 15.49 2.47
N GLU A 49 -3.68 14.93 1.49
CA GLU A 49 -5.11 14.65 1.55
C GLU A 49 -5.38 13.17 1.25
N ILE A 50 -6.32 12.55 1.98
CA ILE A 50 -6.80 11.21 1.66
C ILE A 50 -7.93 11.31 0.63
N ARG A 51 -7.60 10.98 -0.62
CA ARG A 51 -8.50 11.00 -1.79
C ARG A 51 -8.28 9.77 -2.67
N MET A 52 -9.31 9.36 -3.40
CA MET A 52 -9.20 8.26 -4.37
C MET A 52 -8.55 8.80 -5.65
N ALA A 53 -7.25 8.58 -5.84
CA ALA A 53 -6.51 8.95 -7.04
C ALA A 53 -6.53 7.79 -8.07
N PRO A 54 -6.53 8.06 -9.38
CA PRO A 54 -6.43 7.01 -10.39
C PRO A 54 -5.20 6.11 -10.20
N ALA A 55 -5.40 4.80 -10.37
CA ALA A 55 -4.39 3.78 -10.25
C ALA A 55 -4.48 2.79 -11.42
N ALA A 56 -3.31 2.43 -11.95
CA ALA A 56 -3.14 1.42 -12.99
C ALA A 56 -1.75 0.78 -12.83
N LEU A 57 -1.59 -0.04 -11.78
CA LEU A 57 -0.34 -0.72 -11.46
C LEU A 57 -0.46 -2.21 -11.81
N GLU A 58 0.56 -2.74 -12.46
CA GLU A 58 0.84 -4.18 -12.56
C GLU A 58 2.15 -4.44 -11.79
N PHE A 59 2.17 -5.44 -10.92
CA PHE A 59 3.27 -5.66 -9.98
C PHE A 59 3.46 -7.14 -9.60
N GLY A 60 4.51 -7.40 -8.82
CA GLY A 60 4.95 -8.75 -8.47
C GLY A 60 5.92 -9.33 -9.52
N PRO A 61 6.73 -10.33 -9.14
CA PRO A 61 7.84 -10.82 -9.96
C PRO A 61 7.40 -11.44 -11.29
N ARG A 62 6.13 -11.82 -11.41
CA ARG A 62 5.54 -12.41 -12.62
C ARG A 62 4.50 -11.52 -13.30
N GLY A 63 4.30 -10.28 -12.81
CA GLY A 63 3.21 -9.42 -13.26
C GLY A 63 1.83 -10.04 -13.07
N ASP A 64 1.67 -10.89 -12.05
CA ASP A 64 0.43 -11.62 -11.77
C ASP A 64 -0.44 -10.90 -10.72
N LYS A 65 -0.17 -9.63 -10.46
CA LYS A 65 -0.92 -8.79 -9.53
C LYS A 65 -1.16 -7.42 -10.14
N SER A 66 -2.34 -6.87 -9.90
CA SER A 66 -2.70 -5.53 -10.38
C SER A 66 -3.47 -4.74 -9.35
N ILE A 67 -3.39 -3.40 -9.45
CA ILE A 67 -4.26 -2.45 -8.75
C ILE A 67 -4.84 -1.50 -9.79
N ARG A 68 -6.15 -1.36 -9.79
CA ARG A 68 -6.91 -0.50 -10.72
C ARG A 68 -7.96 0.30 -9.97
N GLY A 69 -8.36 1.43 -10.54
CA GLY A 69 -9.48 2.23 -10.05
C GLY A 69 -9.11 3.70 -9.83
N PRO A 70 -9.91 4.45 -9.06
CA PRO A 70 -11.13 3.98 -8.40
C PRO A 70 -12.22 3.57 -9.40
N THR A 71 -13.11 2.68 -8.98
CA THR A 71 -14.36 2.32 -9.67
C THR A 71 -15.52 2.30 -8.68
N THR A 72 -16.75 2.40 -9.17
CA THR A 72 -17.95 2.32 -8.35
C THR A 72 -18.36 0.86 -8.14
N TRP A 73 -18.52 0.44 -6.89
CA TRP A 73 -19.04 -0.85 -6.50
C TRP A 73 -20.07 -0.69 -5.39
N ASN A 74 -21.30 -1.19 -5.57
CA ASN A 74 -22.39 -1.05 -4.61
C ASN A 74 -22.58 0.39 -4.06
N GLY A 75 -22.40 1.39 -4.92
CA GLY A 75 -22.55 2.80 -4.56
C GLY A 75 -21.35 3.43 -3.82
N ILE A 76 -20.27 2.70 -3.57
CA ILE A 76 -19.03 3.22 -2.97
C ILE A 76 -17.87 3.20 -3.97
N GLN A 77 -16.90 4.08 -3.80
CA GLN A 77 -15.65 4.06 -4.57
C GLN A 77 -14.69 3.03 -3.99
N VAL A 78 -14.10 2.21 -4.86
CA VAL A 78 -13.14 1.17 -4.49
C VAL A 78 -11.96 1.12 -5.45
N TYR A 79 -10.80 0.69 -4.96
CA TYR A 79 -9.77 0.10 -5.80
C TYR A 79 -10.02 -1.38 -5.98
N GLU A 80 -9.80 -1.85 -7.19
CA GLU A 80 -9.71 -3.26 -7.51
C GLU A 80 -8.26 -3.73 -7.37
N ARG A 81 -8.05 -4.84 -6.68
CA ARG A 81 -6.77 -5.55 -6.68
C ARG A 81 -6.98 -6.98 -7.16
N LEU A 82 -6.26 -7.34 -8.22
CA LEU A 82 -6.14 -8.73 -8.65
C LEU A 82 -4.85 -9.31 -8.10
N ASN A 83 -4.91 -10.54 -7.57
CA ASN A 83 -3.73 -11.33 -7.24
C ASN A 83 -3.95 -12.74 -7.79
N ARG A 84 -3.42 -12.98 -9.00
CA ARG A 84 -3.74 -14.13 -9.85
C ARG A 84 -5.24 -14.16 -10.17
N ASP A 85 -5.94 -15.12 -9.60
CA ASP A 85 -7.38 -15.35 -9.74
C ASP A 85 -8.22 -14.68 -8.64
N LYS A 86 -7.57 -14.03 -7.68
CA LYS A 86 -8.20 -13.47 -6.48
C LYS A 86 -8.53 -12.01 -6.70
N LEU A 87 -9.82 -11.72 -6.86
CA LEU A 87 -10.37 -10.37 -6.93
C LEU A 87 -10.63 -9.85 -5.52
N GLN A 88 -10.11 -8.67 -5.21
CA GLN A 88 -10.31 -7.99 -3.95
C GLN A 88 -10.67 -6.53 -4.20
N LEU A 89 -11.62 -5.99 -3.44
CA LEU A 89 -11.96 -4.57 -3.51
C LEU A 89 -11.56 -3.88 -2.22
N PHE A 90 -11.03 -2.68 -2.34
CA PHE A 90 -10.49 -1.90 -1.24
C PHE A 90 -11.11 -0.50 -1.21
N ALA A 91 -11.61 -0.09 -0.06
CA ALA A 91 -12.18 1.23 0.16
C ALA A 91 -11.46 1.93 1.32
N PHE A 92 -11.57 3.26 1.39
CA PHE A 92 -11.21 3.95 2.61
C PHE A 92 -12.14 3.54 3.74
N ARG A 93 -11.59 3.46 4.95
CA ARG A 93 -12.39 3.45 6.16
C ARG A 93 -13.15 4.76 6.32
N ASP A 94 -14.25 4.71 7.06
CA ASP A 94 -15.05 5.88 7.40
C ASP A 94 -14.22 6.95 8.13
N ASP A 95 -13.30 6.51 9.01
CA ASP A 95 -12.38 7.38 9.75
C ASP A 95 -11.15 7.85 8.93
N ARG A 96 -11.02 7.42 7.67
CA ARG A 96 -9.90 7.70 6.76
C ARG A 96 -8.51 7.34 7.29
N THR A 97 -8.41 6.52 8.33
CA THR A 97 -7.11 6.10 8.92
C THR A 97 -6.43 4.96 8.18
N GLY A 98 -7.13 4.35 7.21
CA GLY A 98 -6.59 3.24 6.45
C GLY A 98 -7.44 2.84 5.26
N LEU A 99 -6.83 2.03 4.39
CA LEU A 99 -7.49 1.36 3.29
C LEU A 99 -7.87 -0.05 3.75
N GLY A 100 -9.16 -0.36 3.73
CA GLY A 100 -9.73 -1.64 4.17
C GLY A 100 -10.28 -2.45 3.01
N ARG A 101 -10.23 -3.77 3.13
CA ARG A 101 -10.85 -4.66 2.16
C ARG A 101 -12.36 -4.70 2.39
N VAL A 102 -13.12 -4.57 1.31
CA VAL A 102 -14.60 -4.60 1.31
C VAL A 102 -15.18 -5.72 0.45
N PHE A 103 -14.35 -6.40 -0.35
CA PHE A 103 -14.69 -7.61 -1.11
C PHE A 103 -13.46 -8.53 -1.24
N ASP A 104 -13.67 -9.86 -1.22
CA ASP A 104 -12.66 -10.88 -1.55
C ASP A 104 -13.35 -12.07 -2.21
N SER A 105 -13.01 -12.39 -3.46
CA SER A 105 -13.69 -13.45 -4.23
C SER A 105 -13.61 -14.83 -3.60
N ARG A 106 -12.62 -15.07 -2.74
CA ARG A 106 -12.47 -16.33 -1.99
C ARG A 106 -13.47 -16.47 -0.86
N TYR A 107 -13.97 -15.34 -0.35
CA TYR A 107 -14.83 -15.25 0.82
C TYR A 107 -16.03 -14.36 0.48
N PRO A 108 -17.04 -14.89 -0.23
CA PRO A 108 -18.17 -14.10 -0.72
C PRO A 108 -18.96 -13.41 0.41
N GLN A 109 -18.85 -13.91 1.64
CA GLN A 109 -19.20 -13.15 2.84
C GLN A 109 -17.90 -12.65 3.46
N LEU A 110 -17.63 -11.34 3.47
CA LEU A 110 -16.48 -10.83 4.20
C LEU A 110 -16.58 -11.28 5.66
N GLY A 111 -15.58 -12.01 6.11
CA GLY A 111 -15.54 -12.50 7.48
C GLY A 111 -15.52 -11.36 8.49
N CYS A 112 -14.94 -10.21 8.14
CA CYS A 112 -14.71 -9.06 9.02
C CYS A 112 -14.83 -7.72 8.26
N ARG A 113 -15.49 -6.73 8.87
CA ARG A 113 -15.56 -5.33 8.40
C ARG A 113 -14.68 -4.41 9.25
N GLY A 114 -14.25 -3.29 8.68
CA GLY A 114 -13.39 -2.34 9.37
C GLY A 114 -11.94 -2.83 9.51
N GLU A 115 -11.42 -3.54 8.50
CA GLU A 115 -9.98 -3.86 8.43
C GLU A 115 -9.17 -2.60 8.06
N VAL A 116 -7.95 -2.48 8.58
CA VAL A 116 -6.91 -1.62 7.99
C VAL A 116 -5.92 -2.55 7.30
N LYS A 117 -5.98 -2.67 5.98
CA LYS A 117 -5.00 -3.45 5.22
C LYS A 117 -3.73 -2.65 4.92
N PHE A 118 -3.89 -1.34 4.80
CA PHE A 118 -2.80 -0.39 4.59
C PHE A 118 -3.07 0.87 5.41
N PRO A 119 -2.10 1.34 6.23
CA PRO A 119 -2.24 2.56 7.02
C PRO A 119 -2.29 3.80 6.11
N LEU A 120 -3.12 4.78 6.45
CA LEU A 120 -3.20 6.05 5.74
C LEU A 120 -3.08 7.24 6.70
N GLY A 121 -2.72 8.39 6.15
CA GLY A 121 -2.68 9.65 6.90
C GLY A 121 -1.40 9.80 7.72
N ARG A 122 -1.45 10.60 8.79
CA ARG A 122 -0.27 10.88 9.61
C ARG A 122 0.04 9.74 10.58
N TRP A 123 1.30 9.36 10.64
CA TRP A 123 1.84 8.35 11.55
C TRP A 123 3.22 8.76 12.04
N THR A 124 3.67 8.14 13.14
CA THR A 124 5.05 8.18 13.63
C THR A 124 5.66 6.78 13.63
N GLN A 125 6.99 6.68 13.55
CA GLN A 125 7.67 5.38 13.65
C GLN A 125 7.49 4.80 15.06
N GLY A 126 7.21 3.51 15.15
CA GLY A 126 6.90 2.81 16.40
C GLY A 126 5.45 2.96 16.85
N GLU A 127 4.65 3.82 16.21
CA GLU A 127 3.24 3.97 16.54
C GLU A 127 2.48 2.69 16.20
N ALA A 128 1.69 2.22 17.18
CA ALA A 128 0.76 1.13 17.03
C ALA A 128 -0.67 1.65 17.20
N ARG A 129 -1.55 1.28 16.28
CA ARG A 129 -2.99 1.52 16.41
C ARG A 129 -3.75 0.20 16.44
N GLU A 130 -4.71 0.12 17.35
CA GLU A 130 -5.58 -1.03 17.49
C GLU A 130 -6.96 -0.74 16.87
N TYR A 131 -7.49 -1.76 16.22
CA TYR A 131 -8.79 -1.73 15.56
C TYR A 131 -9.61 -2.94 16.00
N GLN A 132 -10.90 -2.72 16.21
CA GLN A 132 -11.87 -3.78 16.51
C GLN A 132 -12.72 -4.07 15.28
N LEU A 133 -12.45 -5.19 14.62
CA LEU A 133 -13.11 -5.59 13.40
C LEU A 133 -14.45 -6.25 13.71
N ASP A 134 -15.47 -5.88 12.95
CA ASP A 134 -16.80 -6.47 13.01
C ASP A 134 -16.85 -7.75 12.19
N CYS A 135 -16.68 -8.90 12.85
CA CYS A 135 -16.71 -10.19 12.19
C CYS A 135 -17.98 -10.99 12.49
N ALA A 136 -18.29 -11.97 11.62
CA ALA A 136 -19.48 -12.82 11.77
C ALA A 136 -19.54 -13.56 13.12
N ARG A 137 -18.39 -13.85 13.73
CA ARG A 137 -18.26 -14.53 15.04
C ARG A 137 -17.81 -13.59 16.17
N GLY A 138 -18.26 -12.34 16.10
CA GLY A 138 -17.97 -11.29 17.07
C GLY A 138 -16.77 -10.42 16.71
N LYS A 139 -16.42 -9.50 17.61
CA LYS A 139 -15.30 -8.59 17.40
C LYS A 139 -13.96 -9.34 17.34
N ARG A 140 -13.04 -8.87 16.51
CA ARG A 140 -11.66 -9.39 16.42
C ARG A 140 -10.65 -8.24 16.43
N PRO A 141 -9.55 -8.35 17.19
CA PRO A 141 -8.54 -7.32 17.24
C PRO A 141 -7.64 -7.36 16.00
N LEU A 142 -7.22 -6.18 15.56
CA LEU A 142 -6.15 -5.95 14.61
C LEU A 142 -5.24 -4.85 15.16
N THR A 143 -3.94 -5.09 15.15
CA THR A 143 -2.94 -4.07 15.44
C THR A 143 -2.14 -3.76 14.19
N VAL A 144 -1.95 -2.48 13.89
CA VAL A 144 -1.05 -2.01 12.84
C VAL A 144 0.04 -1.17 13.47
N THR A 145 1.30 -1.56 13.28
CA THR A 145 2.47 -0.89 13.84
C THR A 145 3.39 -0.42 12.74
N ILE A 146 3.80 0.85 12.74
CA ILE A 146 4.79 1.36 11.79
C ILE A 146 6.19 1.00 12.29
N GLU A 147 6.86 0.05 11.64
CA GLU A 147 8.18 -0.42 12.06
C GLU A 147 9.29 0.51 11.53
N GLU A 148 9.24 0.85 10.24
CA GLU A 148 10.16 1.80 9.59
C GLU A 148 9.35 2.78 8.74
N ILE A 149 9.39 4.06 9.09
CA ILE A 149 8.47 5.04 8.51
C ILE A 149 9.01 5.69 7.24
N ASP A 150 10.32 5.81 7.07
CA ASP A 150 10.98 6.37 5.90
C ASP A 150 12.39 5.77 5.79
N PHE A 151 12.57 4.82 4.86
CA PHE A 151 13.84 4.13 4.67
C PHE A 151 14.08 3.74 3.20
N VAL A 152 15.32 3.36 2.88
CA VAL A 152 15.69 2.89 1.54
C VAL A 152 15.52 1.37 1.47
N TYR A 153 14.69 0.89 0.53
CA TYR A 153 14.50 -0.54 0.28
C TYR A 153 14.79 -0.87 -1.19
N GLY A 154 15.72 -1.78 -1.46
CA GLY A 154 16.07 -2.18 -2.83
C GLY A 154 16.48 -1.00 -3.73
N GLY A 155 17.13 0.01 -3.16
CA GLY A 155 17.53 1.25 -3.84
C GLY A 155 16.43 2.31 -3.98
N VAL A 156 15.22 2.07 -3.47
CA VAL A 156 14.11 3.05 -3.52
C VAL A 156 13.99 3.78 -2.18
N PRO A 157 14.16 5.12 -2.14
CA PRO A 157 13.99 5.90 -0.92
C PRO A 157 12.51 5.99 -0.51
N HIS A 158 12.26 6.47 0.70
CA HIS A 158 10.91 6.73 1.21
C HIS A 158 9.98 5.50 1.23
N SER A 159 10.55 4.31 1.39
CA SER A 159 9.78 3.09 1.63
C SER A 159 9.15 3.09 3.03
N LEU A 160 8.11 2.29 3.21
CA LEU A 160 7.38 2.11 4.45
C LEU A 160 7.36 0.62 4.80
N ARG A 161 7.71 0.28 6.06
CA ARG A 161 7.47 -1.04 6.63
C ARG A 161 6.49 -0.93 7.78
N PHE A 162 5.47 -1.78 7.76
CA PHE A 162 4.56 -1.92 8.88
C PHE A 162 4.25 -3.37 9.20
N HIS A 163 4.03 -3.63 10.48
CA HIS A 163 3.53 -4.88 11.02
C HIS A 163 2.00 -4.84 11.06
N TRP A 164 1.39 -5.91 10.61
CA TRP A 164 -0.04 -6.14 10.57
C TRP A 164 -0.32 -7.42 11.34
N LEU A 165 -0.91 -7.26 12.52
CA LEU A 165 -1.13 -8.35 13.46
C LEU A 165 -2.64 -8.51 13.71
N PHE A 166 -3.22 -9.52 13.07
CA PHE A 166 -4.62 -9.88 13.24
C PHE A 166 -4.75 -11.02 14.24
N MET A 167 -5.73 -10.94 15.15
CA MET A 167 -5.98 -11.99 16.14
C MET A 167 -4.71 -12.45 16.89
N GLU A 168 -3.83 -11.52 17.24
CA GLU A 168 -2.56 -11.81 17.95
C GLU A 168 -1.65 -12.81 17.22
N GLY A 169 -1.73 -12.90 15.89
CA GLY A 169 -0.91 -13.85 15.12
C GLY A 169 -1.37 -15.31 15.23
N ARG A 170 -2.56 -15.55 15.81
CA ARG A 170 -3.13 -16.90 15.93
C ARG A 170 -3.68 -17.37 14.58
N GLY A 171 -2.87 -18.11 13.84
CA GLY A 171 -3.25 -18.73 12.57
C GLY A 171 -2.38 -18.26 11.40
N ARG A 172 -2.51 -18.96 10.26
CA ARG A 172 -1.73 -18.65 9.05
C ARG A 172 -2.13 -17.29 8.47
N GLY A 173 -1.14 -16.45 8.15
CA GLY A 173 -1.32 -15.17 7.48
C GLY A 173 -1.88 -14.07 8.38
N THR A 174 -1.71 -14.19 9.70
CA THR A 174 -2.24 -13.24 10.68
C THR A 174 -1.16 -12.43 11.42
N ASP A 175 0.11 -12.78 11.24
CA ASP A 175 1.28 -11.99 11.65
C ASP A 175 2.11 -11.70 10.39
N MET A 176 1.95 -10.50 9.85
CA MET A 176 2.51 -10.13 8.55
C MET A 176 3.22 -8.78 8.62
N ARG A 177 4.36 -8.68 7.96
CA ARG A 177 5.11 -7.44 7.72
C ARG A 177 5.07 -7.14 6.23
N TYR A 178 4.75 -5.90 5.90
CA TYR A 178 4.64 -5.44 4.52
C TYR A 178 5.63 -4.31 4.28
N VAL A 179 6.29 -4.32 3.13
CA VAL A 179 7.05 -3.19 2.64
C VAL A 179 6.40 -2.63 1.39
N TYR A 180 6.14 -1.33 1.41
CA TYR A 180 5.68 -0.58 0.26
C TYR A 180 6.72 0.48 -0.12
N SER A 181 6.92 0.66 -1.42
CA SER A 181 7.84 1.66 -1.94
C SER A 181 7.11 2.59 -2.91
N PRO A 182 7.47 3.89 -2.92
CA PRO A 182 7.01 4.82 -3.93
C PRO A 182 7.09 4.25 -5.34
N LEU A 183 6.06 4.51 -6.15
CA LEU A 183 6.03 4.16 -7.58
C LEU A 183 6.09 2.65 -7.89
N ARG A 184 6.07 1.81 -6.86
CA ARG A 184 6.10 0.34 -6.97
C ARG A 184 4.96 -0.35 -6.24
N GLY A 185 4.34 0.32 -5.26
CA GLY A 185 3.33 -0.30 -4.41
C GLY A 185 3.96 -1.32 -3.47
N LEU A 186 3.34 -2.50 -3.34
CA LEU A 186 3.82 -3.58 -2.47
C LEU A 186 5.06 -4.26 -3.06
N VAL A 187 6.18 -4.22 -2.34
CA VAL A 187 7.48 -4.78 -2.79
C VAL A 187 7.95 -5.98 -1.98
N ASP A 188 7.54 -6.12 -0.72
CA ASP A 188 7.92 -7.25 0.12
C ASP A 188 6.81 -7.64 1.10
N VAL A 189 6.74 -8.93 1.39
CA VAL A 189 5.82 -9.52 2.36
C VAL A 189 6.56 -10.61 3.12
N GLN A 190 6.56 -10.51 4.44
CA GLN A 190 7.11 -11.52 5.34
C GLN A 190 6.06 -11.85 6.39
N GLY A 191 5.96 -13.09 6.84
CA GLY A 191 5.00 -13.43 7.89
C GLY A 191 4.80 -14.92 8.08
N ASN A 192 3.83 -15.25 8.94
CA ASN A 192 3.46 -16.63 9.26
C ASN A 192 2.58 -17.25 8.17
N GLU A 193 3.12 -17.37 6.95
CA GLU A 193 2.48 -18.09 5.84
C GLU A 193 2.55 -19.61 5.98
#